data_AF-A0A8B7JTY8-F1
#
_entry.id   AF-A0A8B7JTY8-F1
#
_cell.length_a   1.000
_cell.length_b   1.000
_cell.length_c   1.000
_cell.angle_alpha   90.00
_cell.angle_beta   90.00
_cell.angle_gamma   90.00
#
_symmetry.space_group_name_H-M   'P 1'
#
loop_
_entity.id
_entity.type
_entity.pdbx_description
1 polymer ?
#
loop_
_entity_poly.entity_id
_entity_poly.type
_entity_poly.pdbx_seq_one_letter_code
_entity_poly.pdbx_strand_id
1 'polypeptide(L)'
;MGNHELYMRRRKPDTIEVQQMKAQAREEKHQKQLERQQLENEKKKRETIEREKEQMLREKEELLLRLQEYEVKTQKAEKELSDQIQRALQLEEERRRAQMEAERLEADRLAALQAKEELERQAIDQIKSQEQLATELAEYTAKIALLEEARKRKESEVEEWQLRAKEAQDDLVKTKEELHLVMTAPPPPPPPVYEPVNYHVHDNLHDEGSEYSAYSAEFSSEGIRDDRNEEKRITEAEKNERVQRQLRTLTDELAQARDENKRTHNDIIHSENMRQGRDKYKTLRQIRQGNTKQRIDEFEAM
;
A
#
# COMPACT_ATOMS: atom_id res chain seq x y z
N MET A 1 -23.13 -66.38 -37.12
CA MET A 1 -24.05 -65.60 -37.99
C MET A 1 -23.35 -64.38 -38.63
N GLY A 2 -23.10 -63.34 -37.83
CA GLY A 2 -23.07 -61.95 -38.31
C GLY A 2 -22.01 -61.52 -39.34
N ASN A 3 -20.74 -61.93 -39.24
CA ASN A 3 -19.68 -61.37 -40.09
C ASN A 3 -19.89 -61.65 -41.59
N HIS A 4 -20.38 -62.84 -41.94
CA HIS A 4 -20.68 -63.17 -43.33
C HIS A 4 -21.88 -62.37 -43.84
N GLU A 5 -22.98 -62.29 -43.09
CA GLU A 5 -24.16 -61.48 -43.46
C GLU A 5 -23.80 -59.99 -43.64
N LEU A 6 -22.96 -59.43 -42.76
CA LEU A 6 -22.47 -58.06 -42.90
C LEU A 6 -21.53 -57.88 -44.11
N TYR A 7 -20.74 -58.90 -44.48
CA TYR A 7 -19.94 -58.91 -45.71
C TYR A 7 -20.85 -58.89 -46.96
N MET A 8 -21.96 -59.64 -46.92
CA MET A 8 -22.97 -59.66 -47.99
C MET A 8 -23.72 -58.32 -48.10
N ARG A 9 -24.22 -57.77 -46.97
CA ARG A 9 -24.94 -56.50 -46.92
C ARG A 9 -24.08 -55.32 -47.41
N ARG A 10 -22.77 -55.33 -47.17
CA ARG A 10 -21.81 -54.32 -47.67
C ARG A 10 -21.50 -54.40 -49.17
N ARG A 11 -21.88 -55.50 -49.84
CA ARG A 11 -21.68 -55.73 -51.29
C ARG A 11 -22.96 -55.52 -52.11
N LYS A 12 -24.05 -55.14 -51.45
CA LYS A 12 -25.32 -54.70 -52.03
C LYS A 12 -25.42 -53.17 -51.88
N PRO A 13 -26.13 -52.44 -52.76
CA PRO A 13 -26.37 -51.01 -52.56
C PRO A 13 -27.05 -50.73 -51.22
N ASP A 14 -26.83 -49.55 -50.62
CA ASP A 14 -27.48 -49.15 -49.38
C ASP A 14 -29.02 -49.23 -49.50
N THR A 15 -29.70 -49.83 -48.51
CA THR A 15 -31.17 -49.77 -48.43
C THR A 15 -31.63 -48.32 -48.24
N ILE A 16 -32.86 -48.00 -48.63
CA ILE A 16 -33.41 -46.63 -48.56
C ILE A 16 -33.29 -46.06 -47.14
N GLU A 17 -33.58 -46.88 -46.12
CA GLU A 17 -33.38 -46.57 -44.70
C GLU A 17 -31.92 -46.15 -44.40
N VAL A 18 -30.94 -46.92 -44.87
CA VAL A 18 -29.51 -46.65 -44.65
C VAL A 18 -29.07 -45.37 -45.38
N GLN A 19 -29.67 -45.07 -46.54
CA GLN A 19 -29.44 -43.80 -47.24
C GLN A 19 -30.04 -42.61 -46.46
N GLN A 20 -31.26 -42.75 -45.94
CA GLN A 20 -31.92 -41.74 -45.08
C GLN A 20 -31.13 -41.51 -43.79
N MET A 21 -30.73 -42.57 -43.08
CA MET A 21 -29.88 -42.47 -41.89
C MET A 21 -28.54 -41.79 -42.20
N LYS A 22 -27.92 -42.07 -43.35
CA LYS A 22 -26.68 -41.39 -43.79
C LYS A 22 -26.90 -39.92 -44.16
N ALA A 23 -28.09 -39.53 -44.63
CA ALA A 23 -28.44 -38.14 -44.88
C ALA A 23 -28.64 -37.38 -43.54
N GLN A 24 -29.54 -37.89 -42.68
CA GLN A 24 -29.80 -37.33 -41.36
C GLN A 24 -28.52 -37.21 -40.51
N ALA A 25 -27.66 -38.24 -40.48
CA ALA A 25 -26.41 -38.18 -39.73
C ALA A 25 -25.38 -37.16 -40.27
N ARG A 26 -25.49 -36.73 -41.54
CA ARG A 26 -24.69 -35.62 -42.09
C ARG A 26 -25.28 -34.28 -41.69
N GLU A 27 -26.60 -34.14 -41.79
CA GLU A 27 -27.34 -32.93 -41.42
C GLU A 27 -27.20 -32.63 -39.92
N GLU A 28 -27.47 -33.60 -39.05
CA GLU A 28 -27.24 -33.48 -37.60
C GLU A 28 -25.79 -33.13 -37.27
N LYS A 29 -24.82 -33.73 -37.96
CA LYS A 29 -23.39 -33.43 -37.73
C LYS A 29 -23.06 -31.99 -38.15
N HIS A 30 -23.64 -31.50 -39.24
CA HIS A 30 -23.46 -30.11 -39.67
C HIS A 30 -24.13 -29.13 -38.70
N GLN A 31 -25.36 -29.42 -38.27
CA GLN A 31 -26.08 -28.61 -37.29
C GLN A 31 -25.33 -28.54 -35.94
N LYS A 32 -24.86 -29.69 -35.43
CA LYS A 32 -24.04 -29.77 -34.20
C LYS A 32 -22.67 -29.09 -34.37
N GLN A 33 -22.18 -28.91 -35.59
CA GLN A 33 -20.97 -28.12 -35.87
C GLN A 33 -21.25 -26.61 -35.87
N LEU A 34 -22.36 -26.17 -36.47
CA LEU A 34 -22.80 -24.76 -36.45
C LEU A 34 -23.13 -24.31 -35.02
N GLU A 35 -23.87 -25.12 -34.26
CA GLU A 35 -24.20 -24.90 -32.85
C GLU A 35 -22.92 -24.73 -31.99
N ARG A 36 -21.92 -25.63 -32.18
CA ARG A 36 -20.63 -25.52 -31.50
C ARG A 36 -19.88 -24.24 -31.87
N GLN A 37 -19.91 -23.82 -33.13
CA GLN A 37 -19.27 -22.56 -33.58
C GLN A 37 -19.99 -21.33 -33.01
N GLN A 38 -21.32 -21.35 -32.91
CA GLN A 38 -22.09 -20.29 -32.26
C GLN A 38 -21.76 -20.20 -30.77
N LEU A 39 -21.73 -21.34 -30.06
CA LEU A 39 -21.36 -21.40 -28.64
C LEU A 39 -19.91 -20.99 -28.37
N GLU A 40 -18.96 -21.36 -29.25
CA GLU A 40 -17.57 -20.94 -29.15
C GLU A 40 -17.42 -19.42 -29.35
N ASN A 41 -18.16 -18.83 -30.30
CA ASN A 41 -18.19 -17.39 -30.52
C ASN A 41 -18.86 -16.64 -29.37
N GLU A 42 -19.91 -17.19 -28.76
CA GLU A 42 -20.53 -16.61 -27.56
C GLU A 42 -19.60 -16.67 -26.36
N LYS A 43 -18.93 -17.83 -26.13
CA LYS A 43 -17.93 -17.98 -25.06
C LYS A 43 -16.82 -16.94 -25.18
N LYS A 44 -16.24 -16.76 -26.38
CA LYS A 44 -15.21 -15.73 -26.63
C LYS A 44 -15.71 -14.31 -26.33
N LYS A 45 -16.95 -13.98 -26.68
CA LYS A 45 -17.57 -12.68 -26.35
C LYS A 45 -17.81 -12.49 -24.85
N ARG A 46 -18.25 -13.53 -24.13
CA ARG A 46 -18.39 -13.49 -22.67
C ARG A 46 -17.02 -13.31 -22.00
N GLU A 47 -16.01 -14.04 -22.47
CA GLU A 47 -14.65 -13.99 -21.96
C GLU A 47 -13.99 -12.61 -22.18
N THR A 48 -14.22 -11.93 -23.31
CA THR A 48 -13.75 -10.54 -23.49
C THR A 48 -14.43 -9.57 -22.53
N ILE A 49 -15.76 -9.66 -22.38
CA ILE A 49 -16.53 -8.81 -21.43
C ILE A 49 -16.09 -9.08 -19.99
N GLU A 50 -15.77 -10.32 -19.64
CA GLU A 50 -15.28 -10.69 -18.30
C GLU A 50 -13.89 -10.12 -18.01
N ARG A 51 -12.96 -10.17 -18.98
CA ARG A 51 -11.63 -9.51 -18.85
C ARG A 51 -11.74 -7.98 -18.80
N GLU A 52 -12.59 -7.37 -19.62
CA GLU A 52 -12.85 -5.91 -19.59
C GLU A 52 -13.44 -5.48 -18.23
N LYS A 53 -14.37 -6.26 -17.68
CA LYS A 53 -14.94 -6.04 -16.35
C LYS A 53 -13.88 -6.21 -15.25
N GLU A 54 -12.99 -7.20 -15.36
CA GLU A 54 -11.89 -7.39 -14.41
C GLU A 54 -10.92 -6.21 -14.45
N GLN A 55 -10.57 -5.70 -15.64
CA GLN A 55 -9.75 -4.50 -15.81
C GLN A 55 -10.40 -3.28 -15.15
N MET A 56 -11.68 -3.00 -15.42
CA MET A 56 -12.40 -1.89 -14.78
C MET A 56 -12.51 -2.04 -13.25
N LEU A 57 -12.55 -3.26 -12.72
CA LEU A 57 -12.53 -3.49 -11.26
C LEU A 57 -11.16 -3.15 -10.66
N ARG A 58 -10.06 -3.55 -11.30
CA ARG A 58 -8.70 -3.18 -10.87
C ARG A 58 -8.46 -1.67 -10.96
N GLU A 59 -8.86 -1.03 -12.07
CA GLU A 59 -8.79 0.44 -12.21
C GLU A 59 -9.60 1.17 -11.13
N LYS A 60 -10.79 0.65 -10.79
CA LYS A 60 -11.61 1.17 -9.67
C LYS A 60 -10.90 1.01 -8.33
N GLU A 61 -10.22 -0.11 -8.08
CA GLU A 61 -9.48 -0.36 -6.84
C GLU A 61 -8.26 0.58 -6.71
N GLU A 62 -7.50 0.78 -7.80
CA GLU A 62 -6.42 1.77 -7.85
C GLU A 62 -6.93 3.20 -7.62
N LEU A 63 -8.07 3.57 -8.22
CA LEU A 63 -8.70 4.88 -7.99
C LEU A 63 -9.19 5.06 -6.54
N LEU A 64 -9.69 4.01 -5.89
CA LEU A 64 -10.09 4.04 -4.48
C LEU A 64 -8.89 4.20 -3.55
N LEU A 65 -7.80 3.46 -3.78
CA LEU A 65 -6.55 3.62 -3.03
C LEU A 65 -5.98 5.04 -3.18
N ARG A 66 -6.00 5.58 -4.41
CA ARG A 66 -5.56 6.95 -4.70
C ARG A 66 -6.46 8.01 -4.08
N LEU A 67 -7.76 7.77 -3.98
CA LEU A 67 -8.70 8.64 -3.27
C LEU A 67 -8.40 8.65 -1.76
N GLN A 68 -8.16 7.48 -1.16
CA GLN A 68 -7.76 7.35 0.25
C GLN A 68 -6.43 8.06 0.54
N GLU A 69 -5.45 7.99 -0.37
CA GLU A 69 -4.23 8.80 -0.28
C GLU A 69 -4.51 10.31 -0.24
N TYR A 70 -5.40 10.82 -1.10
CA TYR A 70 -5.76 12.24 -1.09
C TYR A 70 -6.53 12.63 0.17
N GLU A 71 -7.40 11.76 0.69
CA GLU A 71 -8.11 11.97 1.95
C GLU A 71 -7.12 12.11 3.12
N VAL A 72 -6.18 11.16 3.28
CA VAL A 72 -5.16 11.21 4.34
C VAL A 72 -4.25 12.45 4.21
N LYS A 73 -3.88 12.85 2.98
CA LYS A 73 -3.11 14.08 2.74
C LYS A 73 -3.92 15.33 3.12
N THR A 74 -5.23 15.33 2.86
CA THR A 74 -6.13 16.45 3.20
C THR A 74 -6.31 16.55 4.72
N GLN A 75 -6.65 15.45 5.40
CA GLN A 75 -6.77 15.41 6.86
C GLN A 75 -5.48 15.85 7.57
N LYS A 76 -4.31 15.49 7.02
CA LYS A 76 -3.00 15.95 7.54
C LYS A 76 -2.81 17.46 7.37
N ALA A 77 -3.16 18.02 6.21
CA ALA A 77 -3.10 19.45 5.95
C ALA A 77 -4.09 20.26 6.82
N GLU A 78 -5.32 19.76 7.00
CA GLU A 78 -6.32 20.33 7.90
C GLU A 78 -5.84 20.34 9.35
N LYS A 79 -5.21 19.25 9.81
CA LYS A 79 -4.61 19.19 11.14
C LYS A 79 -3.44 20.16 11.29
N GLU A 80 -2.53 20.23 10.33
CA GLU A 80 -1.41 21.19 10.35
C GLU A 80 -1.89 22.65 10.34
N LEU A 81 -3.00 22.94 9.65
CA LEU A 81 -3.65 24.25 9.68
C LEU A 81 -4.31 24.52 11.05
N SER A 82 -4.99 23.53 11.63
CA SER A 82 -5.58 23.63 12.98
C SER A 82 -4.51 23.91 14.05
N ASP A 83 -3.39 23.17 14.01
CA ASP A 83 -2.24 23.38 14.88
C ASP A 83 -1.63 24.78 14.70
N GLN A 84 -1.57 25.31 13.47
CA GLN A 84 -1.11 26.68 13.20
C GLN A 84 -2.07 27.73 13.77
N ILE A 85 -3.39 27.55 13.62
CA ILE A 85 -4.42 28.45 14.17
C ILE A 85 -4.33 28.47 15.71
N GLN A 86 -4.17 27.32 16.36
CA GLN A 86 -4.01 27.26 17.82
C GLN A 86 -2.75 27.99 18.30
N ARG A 87 -1.61 27.82 17.61
CA ARG A 87 -0.37 28.56 17.93
C ARG A 87 -0.50 30.06 17.71
N ALA A 88 -1.16 30.48 16.62
CA ALA A 88 -1.41 31.90 16.35
C ALA A 88 -2.27 32.55 17.45
N LEU A 89 -3.31 31.85 17.91
CA LEU A 89 -4.19 32.32 18.97
C LEU A 89 -3.49 32.35 20.35
N GLN A 90 -2.60 31.40 20.63
CA GLN A 90 -1.72 31.44 21.82
C GLN A 90 -0.77 32.65 21.77
N LEU A 91 -0.12 32.91 20.63
CA LEU A 91 0.76 34.07 20.45
C LEU A 91 0.01 35.40 20.52
N GLU A 92 -1.25 35.45 20.07
CA GLU A 92 -2.10 36.64 20.24
C GLU A 92 -2.47 36.87 21.71
N GLU A 93 -2.84 35.82 22.44
CA GLU A 93 -3.12 35.87 23.89
C GLU A 93 -1.88 36.28 24.70
N GLU A 94 -0.68 35.80 24.34
CA GLU A 94 0.59 36.24 24.92
C GLU A 94 0.90 37.70 24.57
N ARG A 95 0.75 38.11 23.30
CA ARG A 95 0.94 39.52 22.89
C ARG A 95 -0.01 40.46 23.62
N ARG A 96 -1.27 40.04 23.82
CA ARG A 96 -2.29 40.77 24.58
C ARG A 96 -1.87 40.94 26.04
N ARG A 97 -1.31 39.90 26.68
CA ARG A 97 -0.78 39.98 28.05
C ARG A 97 0.42 40.91 28.16
N ALA A 98 1.40 40.77 27.26
CA ALA A 98 2.57 41.63 27.20
C ALA A 98 2.19 43.10 26.96
N GLN A 99 1.18 43.36 26.11
CA GLN A 99 0.65 44.70 25.88
C GLN A 99 -0.03 45.28 27.14
N MET A 100 -0.91 44.53 27.82
CA MET A 100 -1.53 44.99 29.07
C MET A 100 -0.50 45.23 30.18
N GLU A 101 0.58 44.46 30.24
CA GLU A 101 1.68 44.69 31.18
C GLU A 101 2.51 45.94 30.80
N ALA A 102 2.78 46.15 29.51
CA ALA A 102 3.44 47.37 29.04
C ALA A 102 2.60 48.63 29.33
N GLU A 103 1.28 48.58 29.09
CA GLU A 103 0.32 49.64 29.41
C GLU A 103 0.28 49.92 30.93
N ARG A 104 0.33 48.88 31.79
CA ARG A 104 0.47 49.05 33.24
C ARG A 104 1.79 49.74 33.60
N LEU A 105 2.91 49.26 33.08
CA LEU A 105 4.24 49.83 33.35
C LEU A 105 4.38 51.27 32.84
N GLU A 106 3.72 51.64 31.75
CA GLU A 106 3.67 53.02 31.27
C GLU A 106 2.80 53.90 32.19
N ALA A 107 1.65 53.41 32.67
CA ALA A 107 0.84 54.10 33.68
C ALA A 107 1.60 54.30 35.00
N ASP A 108 2.30 53.25 35.49
CA ASP A 108 3.17 53.32 36.67
C ASP A 108 4.29 54.37 36.47
N ARG A 109 4.89 54.42 35.27
CA ARG A 109 5.91 55.42 34.90
C ARG A 109 5.35 56.84 34.85
N LEU A 110 4.14 57.03 34.32
CA LEU A 110 3.49 58.34 34.26
C LEU A 110 3.11 58.83 35.66
N ALA A 111 2.59 57.96 36.53
CA ALA A 111 2.32 58.28 37.93
C ALA A 111 3.61 58.66 38.68
N ALA A 112 4.71 57.93 38.46
CA ALA A 112 6.01 58.27 39.04
C ALA A 112 6.57 59.63 38.54
N LEU A 113 6.34 59.98 37.27
CA LEU A 113 6.70 61.28 36.71
C LEU A 113 5.84 62.42 37.29
N GLN A 114 4.53 62.20 37.48
CA GLN A 114 3.64 63.16 38.12
C GLN A 114 4.01 63.39 39.59
N ALA A 115 4.24 62.33 40.35
CA ALA A 115 4.72 62.42 41.74
C ALA A 115 6.08 63.15 41.84
N LYS A 116 6.97 62.97 40.85
CA LYS A 116 8.22 63.73 40.76
C LYS A 116 7.97 65.22 40.49
N GLU A 117 7.08 65.58 39.55
CA GLU A 117 6.75 66.99 39.30
C GLU A 117 6.10 67.64 40.54
N GLU A 118 5.23 66.91 41.24
CA GLU A 118 4.57 67.40 42.46
C GLU A 118 5.56 67.59 43.62
N LEU A 119 6.52 66.68 43.79
CA LEU A 119 7.65 66.87 44.73
C LEU A 119 8.56 68.04 44.30
N GLU A 120 8.81 68.24 43.01
CA GLU A 120 9.58 69.40 42.52
C GLU A 120 8.84 70.72 42.76
N ARG A 121 7.51 70.76 42.61
CA ARG A 121 6.67 71.90 43.00
C ARG A 121 6.74 72.18 44.50
N GLN A 122 6.60 71.14 45.33
CA GLN A 122 6.72 71.26 46.79
C GLN A 122 8.12 71.76 47.21
N ALA A 123 9.18 71.27 46.55
CA ALA A 123 10.55 71.76 46.79
C ALA A 123 10.73 73.23 46.36
N ILE A 124 10.19 73.64 45.21
CA ILE A 124 10.19 75.03 44.76
C ILE A 124 9.44 75.95 45.73
N ASP A 125 8.28 75.53 46.25
CA ASP A 125 7.50 76.33 47.20
C ASP A 125 8.12 76.34 48.61
N GLN A 126 8.81 75.27 49.02
CA GLN A 126 9.68 75.27 50.20
C GLN A 126 10.86 76.24 50.03
N ILE A 127 11.51 76.28 48.86
CA ILE A 127 12.60 77.22 48.57
C ILE A 127 12.07 78.66 48.65
N LYS A 128 10.95 79.00 48.02
CA LYS A 128 10.32 80.33 48.16
C LYS A 128 10.01 80.70 49.62
N SER A 129 9.55 79.74 50.42
CA SER A 129 9.28 79.96 51.84
C SER A 129 10.58 80.20 52.64
N GLN A 130 11.66 79.48 52.32
CA GLN A 130 12.98 79.74 52.90
C GLN A 130 13.59 81.07 52.43
N GLU A 131 13.38 81.46 51.16
CA GLU A 131 13.76 82.78 50.62
C GLU A 131 12.99 83.90 51.33
N GLN A 132 11.68 83.75 51.55
CA GLN A 132 10.87 84.70 52.31
C GLN A 132 11.38 84.85 53.76
N LEU A 133 11.59 83.74 54.46
CA LEU A 133 12.18 83.74 55.81
C LEU A 133 13.60 84.34 55.81
N ALA A 134 14.40 84.11 54.77
CA ALA A 134 15.71 84.74 54.62
C ALA A 134 15.63 86.24 54.35
N THR A 135 14.62 86.73 53.61
CA THR A 135 14.37 88.16 53.44
C THR A 135 13.86 88.82 54.72
N GLU A 136 12.95 88.17 55.47
CA GLU A 136 12.54 88.66 56.80
C GLU A 136 13.73 88.69 57.77
N LEU A 137 14.55 87.63 57.81
CA LEU A 137 15.78 87.61 58.59
C LEU A 137 16.78 88.69 58.15
N ALA A 138 16.86 89.02 56.85
CA ALA A 138 17.68 90.12 56.34
C ALA A 138 17.12 91.49 56.73
N GLU A 139 15.80 91.69 56.71
CA GLU A 139 15.15 92.92 57.21
C GLU A 139 15.33 93.07 58.73
N TYR A 140 15.15 92.01 59.51
CA TYR A 140 15.45 91.98 60.94
C TYR A 140 16.94 92.23 61.19
N THR A 141 17.85 91.67 60.39
CA THR A 141 19.30 91.90 60.51
C THR A 141 19.67 93.34 60.14
N ALA A 142 19.05 93.93 59.12
CA ALA A 142 19.25 95.35 58.76
C ALA A 142 18.68 96.29 59.84
N LYS A 143 17.54 95.92 60.44
CA LYS A 143 16.92 96.65 61.56
C LYS A 143 17.74 96.50 62.84
N ILE A 144 18.33 95.33 63.09
CA ILE A 144 19.31 95.10 64.15
C ILE A 144 20.55 95.94 63.86
N ALA A 145 21.11 95.94 62.65
CA ALA A 145 22.28 96.75 62.29
C ALA A 145 22.02 98.27 62.44
N LEU A 146 20.81 98.76 62.13
CA LEU A 146 20.41 100.14 62.40
C LEU A 146 20.25 100.43 63.90
N LEU A 147 19.69 99.48 64.67
CA LEU A 147 19.61 99.57 66.13
C LEU A 147 20.99 99.42 66.79
N GLU A 148 21.91 98.68 66.19
CA GLU A 148 23.30 98.51 66.61
C GLU A 148 24.15 99.70 66.20
N GLU A 149 23.87 100.38 65.09
CA GLU A 149 24.51 101.65 64.75
C GLU A 149 23.98 102.78 65.64
N ALA A 150 22.67 102.80 65.94
CA ALA A 150 22.10 103.71 66.93
C ALA A 150 22.62 103.42 68.35
N ARG A 151 22.71 102.13 68.73
CA ARG A 151 23.35 101.68 69.96
C ARG A 151 24.83 102.03 69.95
N LYS A 152 25.56 101.88 68.85
CA LYS A 152 27.00 102.21 68.74
C LYS A 152 27.26 103.71 68.69
N ARG A 153 26.31 104.55 68.28
CA ARG A 153 26.32 105.99 68.58
C ARG A 153 26.11 106.22 70.07
N LYS A 154 25.11 105.58 70.67
CA LYS A 154 24.84 105.61 72.12
C LYS A 154 25.92 104.92 72.97
N GLU A 155 26.79 104.10 72.40
CA GLU A 155 27.95 103.45 73.00
C GLU A 155 29.25 104.11 72.55
N SER A 156 29.25 105.00 71.55
CA SER A 156 30.31 106.02 71.45
C SER A 156 30.09 107.05 72.56
N GLU A 157 28.84 107.46 72.81
CA GLU A 157 28.46 108.20 74.01
C GLU A 157 28.73 107.38 75.28
N VAL A 158 28.27 106.13 75.39
CA VAL A 158 28.47 105.32 76.61
C VAL A 158 29.90 104.78 76.75
N GLU A 159 30.75 104.75 75.73
CA GLU A 159 32.21 104.62 75.88
C GLU A 159 32.86 105.97 76.22
N GLU A 160 32.33 107.13 75.83
CA GLU A 160 32.66 108.39 76.52
C GLU A 160 32.25 108.37 78.01
N TRP A 161 31.28 107.53 78.42
CA TRP A 161 30.90 107.28 79.82
C TRP A 161 31.52 106.00 80.45
N GLN A 162 32.15 105.10 79.68
CA GLN A 162 32.74 103.84 80.14
C GLN A 162 34.25 103.73 79.93
N LEU A 163 34.86 104.54 79.07
CA LEU A 163 36.26 104.94 79.28
C LEU A 163 36.38 105.73 80.60
N ARG A 164 35.27 106.32 81.09
CA ARG A 164 35.11 106.87 82.45
C ARG A 164 34.64 105.84 83.51
N ALA A 165 34.60 104.52 83.22
CA ALA A 165 34.06 103.53 84.18
C ALA A 165 34.59 102.08 84.09
N LYS A 166 34.80 101.49 82.90
CA LYS A 166 35.32 100.13 82.70
C LYS A 166 36.83 100.08 82.68
N GLU A 167 37.39 100.68 83.69
CA GLU A 167 38.72 100.34 84.09
C GLU A 167 38.59 98.79 84.69
N ALA A 168 38.25 97.63 83.87
CA ALA A 168 37.92 96.04 84.05
C ALA A 168 37.81 94.80 82.84
N GLN A 169 37.28 93.45 82.91
CA GLN A 169 37.43 92.09 81.98
C GLN A 169 36.33 90.80 81.73
N ASP A 170 36.45 89.62 80.88
CA ASP A 170 35.40 88.60 80.15
C ASP A 170 35.65 86.95 79.60
N ASP A 171 34.74 85.91 79.07
CA ASP A 171 34.88 84.31 78.58
C ASP A 171 33.77 83.23 77.77
N LEU A 172 33.97 81.88 77.21
CA LEU A 172 33.07 80.50 76.91
C LEU A 172 33.10 79.30 75.64
N VAL A 173 32.58 77.92 75.58
CA VAL A 173 32.61 76.65 74.48
C VAL A 173 31.58 75.25 74.31
N LYS A 174 31.58 74.14 73.31
CA LYS A 174 30.68 72.75 72.99
C LYS A 174 30.97 71.42 71.90
N THR A 175 30.25 70.14 71.72
CA THR A 175 30.37 68.76 70.77
C THR A 175 29.21 67.49 70.63
N LYS A 176 29.00 66.18 69.96
CA LYS A 176 29.12 65.15 68.66
C LYS A 176 28.44 63.54 68.57
N GLU A 177 28.14 62.62 67.47
CA GLU A 177 27.70 61.01 67.36
C GLU A 177 27.38 59.99 65.98
N GLU A 178 27.09 58.56 65.88
CA GLU A 178 26.89 57.41 64.68
C GLU A 178 26.12 55.87 64.82
N LEU A 179 25.86 54.63 64.07
CA LEU A 179 25.56 53.81 62.67
C LEU A 179 25.25 52.09 62.52
N HIS A 180 24.64 51.29 61.44
CA HIS A 180 24.39 49.67 61.14
C HIS A 180 23.69 49.01 59.71
N LEU A 181 23.28 47.72 59.11
CA LEU A 181 23.38 46.09 58.86
C LEU A 181 22.36 45.31 57.69
N VAL A 182 22.02 44.01 57.06
CA VAL A 182 22.22 42.42 56.67
C VAL A 182 21.22 41.67 55.49
N MET A 183 20.87 40.40 54.82
CA MET A 183 20.99 38.78 54.47
C MET A 183 20.23 38.12 53.08
N THR A 184 19.86 36.86 52.40
CA THR A 184 19.68 35.22 52.25
C THR A 184 19.36 34.49 50.72
N ALA A 185 18.90 33.24 50.08
CA ALA A 185 18.38 31.68 50.07
C ALA A 185 18.14 30.69 48.64
N PRO A 186 17.66 29.30 48.50
CA PRO A 186 17.58 28.16 47.30
C PRO A 186 16.30 27.07 46.97
N PRO A 187 16.03 25.78 46.24
CA PRO A 187 16.50 24.58 45.23
C PRO A 187 15.54 23.60 44.11
N PRO A 188 15.40 22.14 43.82
CA PRO A 188 15.01 21.20 42.51
C PRO A 188 13.91 19.87 42.46
N PRO A 189 13.61 18.63 41.66
CA PRO A 189 13.80 17.62 40.37
C PRO A 189 12.50 16.80 39.57
N PRO A 190 12.15 15.49 38.95
CA PRO A 190 12.53 14.06 38.23
C PRO A 190 11.60 13.14 37.04
N PRO A 191 11.74 11.77 36.53
CA PRO A 191 11.12 10.83 35.31
C PRO A 191 10.59 9.20 35.40
N PRO A 192 10.33 8.01 34.52
CA PRO A 192 10.06 7.27 33.06
C PRO A 192 8.92 5.99 32.77
N VAL A 193 8.61 4.78 31.94
CA VAL A 193 8.95 3.50 30.92
C VAL A 193 7.70 2.48 30.25
N TYR A 194 7.41 1.28 29.41
CA TYR A 194 7.75 0.07 28.31
C TYR A 194 6.60 -1.03 27.54
N GLU A 195 6.77 -2.19 26.64
CA GLU A 195 5.85 -3.10 25.59
C GLU A 195 5.86 -4.81 25.12
N PRO A 196 5.01 -5.56 24.16
CA PRO A 196 4.76 -7.14 23.75
C PRO A 196 4.26 -7.95 22.28
N VAL A 197 4.05 -9.38 21.96
CA VAL A 197 3.65 -10.28 20.59
C VAL A 197 3.05 -11.91 20.38
N ASN A 198 2.65 -12.67 19.17
CA ASN A 198 2.14 -14.22 18.81
C ASN A 198 1.87 -14.92 17.23
N TYR A 199 1.38 -16.11 16.50
CA TYR A 199 0.77 -17.66 16.37
C TYR A 199 0.51 -18.60 14.89
N HIS A 200 0.14 -20.01 14.64
CA HIS A 200 -0.19 -21.00 13.31
C HIS A 200 -0.72 -22.67 13.31
N VAL A 201 -1.04 -23.81 12.41
CA VAL A 201 -1.71 -24.50 11.03
C VAL A 201 -1.84 -26.21 10.64
N HIS A 202 -2.58 -26.97 9.60
CA HIS A 202 -2.72 -28.59 9.17
C HIS A 202 -3.56 -29.39 7.84
N ASP A 203 -3.56 -30.78 7.34
CA ASP A 203 -4.35 -31.67 6.13
C ASP A 203 -4.28 -33.37 5.69
N ASN A 204 -5.09 -34.22 4.77
CA ASN A 204 -5.01 -35.77 4.08
C ASN A 204 -6.13 -36.72 3.11
N LEU A 205 -5.95 -37.95 2.28
CA LEU A 205 -6.96 -39.02 1.45
C LEU A 205 -6.67 -40.53 0.58
N HIS A 206 -7.59 -41.46 -0.13
CA HIS A 206 -7.51 -42.94 -0.93
C HIS A 206 -8.72 -43.67 -1.98
N ASP A 207 -9.05 -44.90 -2.75
CA ASP A 207 -8.70 -46.38 -3.45
C ASP A 207 -9.72 -47.40 -4.46
N GLU A 208 -9.44 -48.72 -5.08
CA GLU A 208 -10.13 -50.10 -5.78
C GLU A 208 -10.56 -50.66 -7.34
N GLY A 209 -10.52 -52.03 -7.79
CA GLY A 209 -11.52 -52.88 -8.71
C GLY A 209 -11.35 -53.98 -9.96
N SER A 210 -11.63 -55.35 -9.86
CA SER A 210 -12.21 -56.57 -10.70
C SER A 210 -11.97 -57.17 -12.22
N GLU A 211 -12.75 -58.23 -12.71
CA GLU A 211 -12.40 -59.43 -13.66
C GLU A 211 -13.43 -60.08 -14.76
N TYR A 212 -13.01 -61.10 -15.62
CA TYR A 212 -13.71 -62.23 -16.44
C TYR A 212 -14.11 -62.29 -18.01
N SER A 213 -14.73 -63.39 -18.57
CA SER A 213 -14.57 -64.00 -19.98
C SER A 213 -15.79 -64.78 -20.72
N ALA A 214 -15.79 -65.07 -22.09
CA ALA A 214 -16.77 -65.94 -22.90
C ALA A 214 -16.46 -66.33 -24.44
N TYR A 215 -17.37 -67.03 -25.23
CA TYR A 215 -17.18 -67.85 -26.51
C TYR A 215 -18.22 -67.64 -27.73
N SER A 216 -18.06 -68.16 -29.01
CA SER A 216 -19.08 -68.10 -30.16
C SER A 216 -18.86 -68.94 -31.50
N ALA A 217 -19.73 -68.84 -32.57
CA ALA A 217 -19.75 -69.65 -33.85
C ALA A 217 -20.41 -69.06 -35.21
N GLU A 218 -20.51 -69.89 -36.29
CA GLU A 218 -21.35 -69.93 -37.57
C GLU A 218 -21.48 -68.79 -38.68
N PHE A 219 -21.97 -69.07 -39.93
CA PHE A 219 -22.06 -68.16 -41.15
C PHE A 219 -23.11 -68.54 -42.29
N SER A 220 -23.49 -67.62 -43.25
CA SER A 220 -24.38 -67.81 -44.48
C SER A 220 -24.13 -66.79 -45.66
N SER A 221 -24.52 -67.05 -46.95
CA SER A 221 -23.74 -66.57 -48.14
C SER A 221 -24.36 -65.93 -49.45
N GLU A 222 -25.62 -65.50 -49.60
CA GLU A 222 -26.19 -65.20 -50.96
C GLU A 222 -26.22 -63.71 -51.48
N GLY A 223 -25.82 -63.50 -52.75
CA GLY A 223 -26.14 -62.31 -53.58
C GLY A 223 -25.06 -61.21 -53.70
N ILE A 224 -23.94 -61.47 -54.38
CA ILE A 224 -22.82 -60.52 -54.58
C ILE A 224 -22.81 -59.95 -56.02
N ARG A 225 -22.50 -58.66 -56.19
CA ARG A 225 -22.19 -58.04 -57.50
C ARG A 225 -20.79 -57.43 -57.64
N ASP A 226 -20.05 -57.28 -56.55
CA ASP A 226 -18.61 -56.96 -56.57
C ASP A 226 -17.97 -57.61 -55.33
N ASP A 227 -17.14 -58.62 -55.55
CA ASP A 227 -16.64 -59.48 -54.48
C ASP A 227 -15.28 -59.03 -53.91
N ARG A 228 -14.51 -58.20 -54.62
CA ARG A 228 -13.05 -58.11 -54.42
C ARG A 228 -12.48 -56.73 -54.10
N ASN A 229 -13.30 -55.74 -53.76
CA ASN A 229 -12.82 -54.42 -53.30
C ASN A 229 -11.90 -54.49 -52.06
N GLU A 230 -11.93 -55.57 -51.28
CA GLU A 230 -10.96 -55.83 -50.21
C GLU A 230 -9.51 -55.97 -50.70
N GLU A 231 -9.30 -56.48 -51.92
CA GLU A 231 -7.97 -56.65 -52.52
C GLU A 231 -7.29 -55.29 -52.78
N LYS A 232 -8.06 -54.21 -52.95
CA LYS A 232 -7.54 -52.84 -53.16
C LYS A 232 -7.31 -52.06 -51.85
N ARG A 233 -7.50 -52.67 -50.67
CA ARG A 233 -7.33 -51.99 -49.38
C ARG A 233 -5.86 -51.77 -49.02
N ILE A 234 -5.62 -50.63 -48.39
CA ILE A 234 -4.33 -50.19 -47.82
C ILE A 234 -4.55 -49.77 -46.35
N THR A 235 -3.49 -49.74 -45.56
CA THR A 235 -3.53 -49.39 -44.14
C THR A 235 -3.71 -47.89 -43.90
N GLU A 236 -4.10 -47.50 -42.68
CA GLU A 236 -4.13 -46.08 -42.28
C GLU A 236 -2.73 -45.46 -42.42
N ALA A 237 -1.69 -46.16 -41.98
CA ALA A 237 -0.30 -45.73 -42.06
C ALA A 237 0.26 -45.62 -43.51
N GLU A 238 -0.40 -46.23 -44.50
CA GLU A 238 -0.04 -46.04 -45.92
C GLU A 238 -0.81 -44.87 -46.56
N LYS A 239 -2.09 -44.68 -46.23
CA LYS A 239 -2.93 -43.63 -46.83
C LYS A 239 -2.86 -42.27 -46.14
N ASN A 240 -2.23 -42.18 -44.96
CA ASN A 240 -2.26 -41.01 -44.11
C ASN A 240 -0.86 -40.72 -43.55
N GLU A 241 -0.12 -39.84 -44.23
CA GLU A 241 1.25 -39.47 -43.86
C GLU A 241 1.38 -38.93 -42.43
N ARG A 242 0.35 -38.30 -41.88
CA ARG A 242 0.38 -37.79 -40.50
C ARG A 242 0.45 -38.98 -39.53
N VAL A 243 -0.40 -39.98 -39.72
CA VAL A 243 -0.37 -41.22 -38.92
C VAL A 243 0.93 -41.97 -39.15
N GLN A 244 1.43 -42.03 -40.39
CA GLN A 244 2.71 -42.66 -40.69
C GLN A 244 3.88 -41.98 -39.95
N ARG A 245 3.94 -40.65 -39.94
CA ARG A 245 4.95 -39.87 -39.20
C ARG A 245 4.84 -40.07 -37.70
N GLN A 246 3.63 -39.97 -37.14
CA GLN A 246 3.39 -40.19 -35.70
C GLN A 246 3.84 -41.59 -35.25
N LEU A 247 3.59 -42.64 -36.05
CA LEU A 247 4.05 -43.99 -35.76
C LEU A 247 5.57 -44.13 -35.83
N ARG A 248 6.25 -43.48 -36.79
CA ARG A 248 7.72 -43.46 -36.85
C ARG A 248 8.32 -42.77 -35.63
N THR A 249 7.87 -41.54 -35.32
CA THR A 249 8.31 -40.78 -34.14
C THR A 249 8.17 -41.59 -32.85
N LEU A 250 7.00 -42.20 -32.60
CA LEU A 250 6.80 -43.08 -31.44
C LEU A 250 7.69 -44.33 -31.45
N THR A 251 8.04 -44.87 -32.63
CA THR A 251 8.98 -46.00 -32.75
C THR A 251 10.39 -45.57 -32.37
N ASP A 252 10.84 -44.40 -32.83
CA ASP A 252 12.17 -43.85 -32.58
C ASP A 252 12.36 -43.42 -31.11
N GLU A 253 11.31 -42.85 -30.50
CA GLU A 253 11.25 -42.51 -29.07
C GLU A 253 11.30 -43.77 -28.19
N LEU A 254 10.43 -44.75 -28.45
CA LEU A 254 10.35 -45.97 -27.64
C LEU A 254 11.56 -46.91 -27.82
N ALA A 255 12.28 -46.81 -28.95
CA ALA A 255 13.47 -47.64 -29.19
C ALA A 255 14.57 -47.43 -28.14
N GLN A 256 14.69 -46.23 -27.56
CA GLN A 256 15.71 -45.92 -26.54
C GLN A 256 15.44 -46.62 -25.19
N ALA A 257 14.16 -46.88 -24.88
CA ALA A 257 13.72 -47.52 -23.64
C ALA A 257 13.41 -49.02 -23.82
N ARG A 258 13.67 -49.61 -25.00
CA ARG A 258 13.26 -50.97 -25.33
C ARG A 258 14.23 -52.03 -24.81
N ASP A 259 13.78 -52.84 -23.85
CA ASP A 259 14.49 -54.03 -23.40
C ASP A 259 14.27 -55.19 -24.38
N GLU A 260 15.29 -55.53 -25.17
CA GLU A 260 15.26 -56.62 -26.14
C GLU A 260 14.95 -57.99 -25.50
N ASN A 261 15.32 -58.20 -24.23
CA ASN A 261 15.09 -59.48 -23.52
C ASN A 261 13.63 -59.68 -23.12
N LYS A 262 12.81 -58.61 -23.16
CA LYS A 262 11.37 -58.65 -22.85
C LYS A 262 10.48 -58.76 -24.09
N ARG A 263 11.05 -58.89 -25.29
CA ARG A 263 10.28 -59.01 -26.55
C ARG A 263 9.47 -60.31 -26.56
N THR A 264 8.16 -60.19 -26.75
CA THR A 264 7.27 -61.34 -26.87
C THR A 264 7.42 -62.02 -28.23
N HIS A 265 6.94 -63.26 -28.33
CA HIS A 265 6.88 -63.99 -29.60
C HIS A 265 6.15 -63.20 -30.70
N ASN A 266 5.09 -62.47 -30.34
CA ASN A 266 4.33 -61.62 -31.25
C ASN A 266 5.13 -60.40 -31.72
N ASP A 267 5.99 -59.82 -30.87
CA ASP A 267 6.85 -58.68 -31.25
C ASP A 267 7.92 -59.11 -32.26
N ILE A 268 8.46 -60.32 -32.11
CA ILE A 268 9.42 -60.91 -33.06
C ILE A 268 8.73 -61.16 -34.41
N ILE A 269 7.55 -61.78 -34.41
CA ILE A 269 6.72 -61.99 -35.62
C ILE A 269 6.35 -60.65 -36.28
N HIS A 270 5.94 -59.65 -35.49
CA HIS A 270 5.59 -58.33 -36.02
C HIS A 270 6.82 -57.64 -36.65
N SER A 271 7.95 -57.66 -35.95
CA SER A 271 9.22 -57.09 -36.45
C SER A 271 9.64 -57.72 -37.77
N GLU A 272 9.53 -59.05 -37.90
CA GLU A 272 9.90 -59.77 -39.12
C GLU A 272 8.92 -59.49 -40.27
N ASN A 273 7.62 -59.43 -40.00
CA ASN A 273 6.63 -59.01 -41.01
C ASN A 273 6.91 -57.59 -41.51
N MET A 274 7.20 -56.63 -40.60
CA MET A 274 7.56 -55.26 -40.96
C MET A 274 8.88 -55.19 -41.74
N ARG A 275 9.90 -55.99 -41.36
CA ARG A 275 11.18 -56.11 -42.09
C ARG A 275 10.99 -56.64 -43.51
N GLN A 276 10.03 -57.55 -43.71
CA GLN A 276 9.64 -58.04 -45.04
C GLN A 276 8.62 -57.13 -45.77
N GLY A 277 8.30 -55.94 -45.23
CA GLY A 277 7.35 -55.00 -45.84
C GLY A 277 5.89 -55.48 -45.87
N ARG A 278 5.56 -56.51 -45.09
CA ARG A 278 4.22 -57.11 -45.01
C ARG A 278 3.31 -56.29 -44.11
N ASP A 279 2.05 -56.15 -44.52
CA ASP A 279 0.97 -55.59 -43.71
C ASP A 279 -0.29 -56.46 -43.82
N LYS A 280 -1.31 -56.14 -43.00
CA LYS A 280 -2.58 -56.87 -42.94
C LYS A 280 -3.23 -57.11 -44.31
N TYR A 281 -3.23 -56.13 -45.21
CA TYR A 281 -3.85 -56.23 -46.53
C TYR A 281 -2.90 -56.83 -47.58
N LYS A 282 -1.58 -56.58 -47.53
CA LYS A 282 -0.61 -57.30 -48.38
C LYS A 282 -0.63 -58.81 -48.09
N THR A 283 -0.59 -59.20 -46.82
CA THR A 283 -0.65 -60.63 -46.43
C THR A 283 -2.02 -61.24 -46.77
N LEU A 284 -3.13 -60.53 -46.52
CA LEU A 284 -4.47 -61.01 -46.91
C LEU A 284 -4.63 -61.16 -48.43
N ARG A 285 -3.99 -60.33 -49.26
CA ARG A 285 -3.92 -60.55 -50.72
C ARG A 285 -3.15 -61.83 -51.02
N GLN A 286 -1.95 -61.98 -50.44
CA GLN A 286 -1.05 -63.11 -50.72
C GLN A 286 -1.67 -64.46 -50.40
N ILE A 287 -2.23 -64.65 -49.19
CA ILE A 287 -2.84 -65.92 -48.76
C ILE A 287 -4.23 -66.19 -49.39
N ARG A 288 -4.73 -65.29 -50.25
CA ARG A 288 -5.97 -65.46 -51.03
C ARG A 288 -5.70 -65.69 -52.53
N GLN A 289 -4.44 -65.79 -52.93
CA GLN A 289 -4.04 -66.18 -54.30
C GLN A 289 -4.40 -67.66 -54.56
N GLY A 290 -4.28 -68.09 -55.83
CA GLY A 290 -4.72 -69.42 -56.23
C GLY A 290 -6.24 -69.61 -56.20
N ASN A 291 -6.68 -70.83 -56.54
CA ASN A 291 -8.09 -71.21 -56.47
C ASN A 291 -8.45 -71.77 -55.07
N THR A 292 -9.74 -71.95 -54.78
CA THR A 292 -10.18 -72.44 -53.46
C THR A 292 -9.72 -73.86 -53.17
N LYS A 293 -9.65 -74.75 -54.17
CA LYS A 293 -9.13 -76.12 -53.98
C LYS A 293 -7.66 -76.08 -53.62
N GLN A 294 -6.84 -75.32 -54.35
CA GLN A 294 -5.41 -75.14 -54.06
C GLN A 294 -5.17 -74.69 -52.61
N ARG A 295 -5.93 -73.69 -52.12
CA ARG A 295 -5.79 -73.22 -50.73
C ARG A 295 -6.33 -74.17 -49.66
N ILE A 296 -7.10 -75.19 -50.04
CA ILE A 296 -7.46 -76.32 -49.18
C ILE A 296 -6.34 -77.38 -49.26
N ASP A 297 -5.89 -77.73 -50.46
CA ASP A 297 -4.77 -78.67 -50.67
C ASP A 297 -3.47 -78.21 -49.96
N GLU A 298 -3.21 -76.90 -49.93
CA GLU A 298 -2.11 -76.27 -49.18
C GLU A 298 -2.33 -76.29 -47.65
N PHE A 299 -3.59 -76.26 -47.19
CA PHE A 299 -3.93 -76.27 -45.76
C PHE A 299 -3.91 -77.69 -45.17
N GLU A 300 -4.41 -78.68 -45.90
CA GLU A 300 -4.36 -80.11 -45.53
C GLU A 300 -2.93 -80.70 -45.63
N ALA A 301 -1.94 -79.89 -46.04
CA ALA A 301 -0.53 -80.26 -46.19
C ALA A 301 0.43 -79.53 -45.21
N MET A 302 -0.11 -78.83 -44.21
CA MET A 302 0.64 -78.13 -43.15
C MET A 302 0.67 -78.88 -41.81
#